data_AF-A0A6P6V0Y0-F1
#
_entry.id   AF-A0A6P6V0Y0-F1
#
_cell.length_a   1.000
_cell.length_b   1.000
_cell.length_c   1.000
_cell.angle_alpha   90.00
_cell.angle_beta   90.00
_cell.angle_gamma   90.00
#
_symmetry.space_group_name_H-M   'P 1'
#
loop_
_entity.id
_entity.type
_entity.pdbx_description
1 polymer ?
#
loop_
_entity_poly.entity_id
_entity_poly.type
_entity_poly.pdbx_seq_one_letter_code
_entity_poly.pdbx_strand_id
1 'polypeptide(L)'
;MPPPHGGPILAEKVIDLLRDWAVEKKVFTITLDNASYNDGMVNLLKQHLRLRNTLFCEGEFFHVRCSAHVLNLIVQDGVKVISKPVSKIRECVKYIRASESRKLKFAECIVQVSLPCNKRVHQDVPTRWNSTFVMLDSALEYKLAFHQLHVVLLCTRDWLYGVTASEDGEDKERLSIDFAPLVAKLTNLHI
;
A
#
# COMPACT_ATOMS: atom_id res chain seq x y z
N MET A 1 -4.36 -10.02 21.62
CA MET A 1 -3.95 -11.43 21.83
C MET A 1 -2.46 -11.50 21.56
N PRO A 2 -1.62 -12.04 22.44
CA PRO A 2 -0.22 -12.28 22.14
C PRO A 2 -0.08 -13.44 21.13
N PRO A 3 1.01 -13.49 20.34
CA PRO A 3 1.32 -14.65 19.49
C PRO A 3 1.39 -15.95 20.32
N PRO A 4 1.09 -17.13 19.73
CA PRO A 4 0.88 -17.38 18.29
C PRO A 4 -0.57 -17.18 17.81
N HIS A 5 -0.73 -16.76 16.56
CA HIS A 5 -2.04 -16.53 15.89
C HIS A 5 -2.42 -17.69 14.95
N GLY A 6 -2.36 -18.92 15.46
CA GLY A 6 -2.78 -20.10 14.69
C GLY A 6 -4.30 -20.13 14.49
N GLY A 7 -4.75 -20.69 13.36
CA GLY A 7 -6.18 -20.87 13.05
C GLY A 7 -7.01 -21.48 14.20
N PRO A 8 -6.52 -22.51 14.91
CA PRO A 8 -7.25 -23.07 16.07
C PRO A 8 -7.44 -22.10 17.22
N ILE A 9 -6.41 -21.33 17.57
CA ILE A 9 -6.45 -20.40 18.70
C ILE A 9 -7.38 -19.22 18.38
N LEU A 10 -7.35 -18.75 17.11
CA LEU A 10 -8.29 -17.75 16.64
C LEU A 10 -9.74 -18.28 16.65
N ALA A 11 -9.96 -19.53 16.26
CA ALA A 11 -11.30 -20.13 16.24
C ALA A 11 -11.87 -20.23 17.66
N GLU A 12 -11.08 -20.73 18.61
CA GLU A 12 -11.46 -20.78 20.03
C GLU A 12 -11.84 -19.39 20.54
N LYS A 13 -11.02 -18.38 20.24
CA LYS A 13 -11.30 -17.02 20.69
C LYS A 13 -12.57 -16.43 20.09
N VAL A 14 -12.83 -16.70 18.81
CA VAL A 14 -14.09 -16.28 18.16
C VAL A 14 -15.27 -17.00 18.77
N ILE A 15 -15.18 -18.31 19.05
CA ILE A 15 -16.25 -19.07 19.71
C ILE A 15 -16.58 -18.49 21.08
N ASP A 16 -15.57 -18.18 21.89
CA ASP A 16 -15.76 -17.56 23.20
C ASP A 16 -16.47 -16.21 23.07
N LEU A 17 -16.05 -15.35 22.13
CA LEU A 17 -16.71 -14.07 21.88
C LEU A 17 -18.17 -14.24 21.44
N LEU A 18 -18.47 -15.20 20.56
CA LEU A 18 -19.84 -15.47 20.11
C LEU A 18 -20.74 -15.93 21.27
N ARG A 19 -20.18 -16.67 22.24
CA ARG A 19 -20.87 -17.11 23.46
C ARG A 19 -21.06 -15.96 24.43
N ASP A 20 -20.00 -15.21 24.72
CA ASP A 20 -20.01 -14.06 25.61
C ASP A 20 -21.05 -13.02 25.16
N TRP A 21 -21.20 -12.84 23.84
CA TRP A 21 -22.18 -11.94 23.26
C TRP A 21 -23.56 -12.57 23.06
N ALA A 22 -23.72 -13.86 23.36
CA ALA A 22 -24.95 -14.63 23.14
C ALA A 22 -25.50 -14.55 21.69
N VAL A 23 -24.59 -14.48 20.71
CA VAL A 23 -24.92 -14.40 19.27
C VAL A 23 -24.52 -15.65 18.49
N GLU A 24 -23.96 -16.67 19.14
CA GLU A 24 -23.55 -17.95 18.52
C GLU A 24 -24.63 -18.56 17.60
N LYS A 25 -25.91 -18.47 17.99
CA LYS A 25 -27.05 -18.99 17.20
C LYS A 25 -27.53 -18.06 16.08
N LYS A 26 -26.94 -16.87 15.97
CA LYS A 26 -27.35 -15.79 15.06
C LYS A 26 -26.29 -15.50 13.98
N VAL A 27 -25.18 -16.25 13.97
CA VAL A 27 -24.11 -16.05 12.99
C VAL A 27 -24.47 -16.75 11.68
N PHE A 28 -24.66 -15.96 10.63
CA PHE A 28 -24.91 -16.46 9.28
C PHE A 28 -23.63 -16.49 8.41
N THR A 29 -22.85 -15.41 8.44
CA THR A 29 -21.63 -15.25 7.62
C THR A 29 -20.54 -14.54 8.41
N ILE A 30 -19.29 -14.88 8.11
CA ILE A 30 -18.09 -14.16 8.52
C ILE A 30 -17.35 -13.66 7.27
N THR A 31 -16.84 -12.43 7.33
CA THR A 31 -15.99 -11.84 6.28
C THR A 31 -14.57 -11.70 6.79
N LEU A 32 -13.60 -12.28 6.08
CA LEU A 32 -12.18 -12.29 6.46
C LEU A 32 -11.31 -11.91 5.28
N ASP A 33 -10.08 -11.45 5.52
CA ASP A 33 -9.11 -11.23 4.46
C ASP A 33 -8.68 -12.55 3.80
N ASN A 34 -8.01 -12.46 2.65
CA ASN A 34 -7.70 -13.63 1.81
C ASN A 34 -6.43 -14.35 2.27
N ALA A 35 -6.27 -14.53 3.58
CA ALA A 35 -5.13 -15.23 4.17
C ALA A 35 -5.46 -16.70 4.44
N SER A 36 -4.53 -17.60 4.11
CA SER A 36 -4.76 -19.06 4.20
C SER A 36 -5.05 -19.57 5.62
N TYR A 37 -4.52 -18.92 6.66
CA TYR A 37 -4.79 -19.31 8.04
C TYR A 37 -6.26 -19.11 8.45
N ASN A 38 -6.98 -18.18 7.80
CA ASN A 38 -8.41 -17.98 8.02
C ASN A 38 -9.23 -19.20 7.62
N ASP A 39 -8.75 -20.00 6.66
CA ASP A 39 -9.46 -21.18 6.17
C ASP A 39 -9.53 -22.25 7.26
N GLY A 40 -8.42 -22.48 7.96
CA GLY A 40 -8.36 -23.37 9.11
C GLY A 40 -9.29 -22.90 10.24
N MET A 41 -9.26 -21.60 10.56
CA MET A 41 -10.15 -21.02 11.57
C MET A 41 -11.63 -21.20 11.20
N VAL A 42 -12.01 -20.85 9.97
CA VAL A 42 -13.39 -20.96 9.46
C VAL A 42 -13.87 -22.41 9.48
N ASN A 43 -13.02 -23.37 9.11
CA ASN A 43 -13.40 -24.78 9.15
C ASN A 43 -13.72 -25.24 10.58
N LEU A 44 -12.94 -24.81 11.57
CA LEU A 44 -13.21 -25.11 12.98
C LEU A 44 -14.49 -24.44 13.48
N LEU A 45 -14.74 -23.19 13.07
CA LEU A 45 -15.99 -22.48 13.40
C LEU A 45 -17.21 -23.19 12.79
N LYS A 46 -17.13 -23.61 11.53
CA LYS A 46 -18.19 -24.41 10.88
C LYS A 46 -18.46 -25.70 11.63
N GLN A 47 -17.42 -26.45 12.01
CA GLN A 47 -17.56 -27.67 12.80
C GLN A 47 -18.26 -27.39 14.14
N HIS A 48 -17.86 -26.31 14.83
CA HIS A 48 -18.48 -25.90 16.09
C HIS A 48 -19.98 -25.64 15.96
N LEU A 49 -20.37 -24.79 15.00
CA LEU A 49 -21.76 -24.41 14.76
C LEU A 49 -22.59 -25.58 14.24
N ARG A 50 -21.99 -26.50 13.48
CA ARG A 50 -22.66 -27.73 13.01
C ARG A 50 -23.00 -28.64 14.18
N LEU A 51 -22.07 -28.87 15.11
CA LEU A 51 -22.31 -29.67 16.32
C LEU A 51 -23.39 -29.08 17.23
N ARG A 52 -23.58 -27.75 17.16
CA ARG A 52 -24.62 -27.03 17.91
C ARG A 52 -25.96 -26.93 17.18
N ASN A 53 -26.04 -27.44 15.95
CA ASN A 53 -27.19 -27.31 15.05
C ASN A 53 -27.60 -25.84 14.80
N THR A 54 -26.60 -24.95 14.68
CA THR A 54 -26.78 -23.51 14.46
C THR A 54 -26.17 -23.04 13.15
N LEU A 55 -25.47 -23.91 12.42
CA LEU A 55 -24.88 -23.60 11.14
C LEU A 55 -25.97 -23.56 10.05
N PHE A 56 -26.26 -22.38 9.56
CA PHE A 56 -27.26 -22.18 8.52
C PHE A 56 -26.80 -22.74 7.16
N CYS A 57 -27.71 -23.39 6.42
CA CYS A 57 -27.45 -23.99 5.08
C CYS A 57 -26.16 -24.82 5.02
N GLU A 58 -25.87 -25.62 6.05
CA GLU A 58 -24.63 -26.41 6.16
C GLU A 58 -23.33 -25.59 5.97
N GLY A 59 -23.42 -24.26 6.12
CA GLY A 59 -22.31 -23.33 6.00
C GLY A 59 -21.90 -22.95 4.57
N GLU A 60 -22.77 -23.18 3.57
CA GLU A 60 -22.53 -22.82 2.17
C GLU A 60 -22.08 -21.34 2.01
N PHE A 61 -22.77 -20.42 2.70
CA PHE A 61 -22.51 -18.97 2.65
C PHE A 61 -21.75 -18.43 3.87
N PHE A 62 -21.15 -19.31 4.68
CA PHE A 62 -20.60 -18.89 5.96
C PHE A 62 -19.33 -18.04 5.82
N HIS A 63 -18.54 -18.23 4.76
CA HIS A 63 -17.26 -17.52 4.58
C HIS A 63 -17.25 -16.70 3.31
N VAL A 64 -17.16 -15.38 3.48
CA VAL A 64 -16.99 -14.42 2.39
C VAL A 64 -15.60 -13.81 2.48
N ARG A 65 -14.89 -13.75 1.35
CA ARG A 65 -13.60 -13.06 1.29
C ARG A 65 -13.81 -11.56 1.26
N CYS A 66 -12.97 -10.81 1.94
CA CYS A 66 -13.03 -9.36 1.97
C CYS A 66 -12.73 -8.78 0.59
N SER A 67 -13.73 -8.17 -0.06
CA SER A 67 -13.59 -7.56 -1.39
C SER A 67 -12.52 -6.48 -1.42
N ALA A 68 -12.38 -5.67 -0.37
CA ALA A 68 -11.34 -4.65 -0.28
C ALA A 68 -9.92 -5.26 -0.30
N HIS A 69 -9.75 -6.44 0.32
CA HIS A 69 -8.47 -7.16 0.27
C HIS A 69 -8.23 -7.78 -1.11
N VAL A 70 -9.25 -8.37 -1.74
CA VAL A 70 -9.15 -8.89 -3.11
C VAL A 70 -8.78 -7.78 -4.09
N LEU A 71 -9.43 -6.61 -4.01
CA LEU A 71 -9.07 -5.43 -4.81
C LEU A 71 -7.63 -4.99 -4.56
N ASN A 72 -7.18 -4.99 -3.30
CA ASN A 72 -5.79 -4.70 -3.00
C ASN A 72 -4.85 -5.68 -3.71
N LEU A 73 -5.13 -6.99 -3.70
CA LEU A 73 -4.31 -7.98 -4.40
C LEU A 73 -4.24 -7.73 -5.91
N ILE A 74 -5.38 -7.42 -6.55
CA ILE A 74 -5.45 -7.10 -7.98
C ILE A 74 -4.60 -5.87 -8.29
N VAL A 75 -4.79 -4.78 -7.55
CA VAL A 75 -4.06 -3.52 -7.80
C VAL A 75 -2.57 -3.72 -7.53
N GLN A 76 -2.19 -4.45 -6.48
CA GLN A 76 -0.78 -4.75 -6.21
C GLN A 76 -0.13 -5.52 -7.35
N ASP A 77 -0.84 -6.47 -7.96
CA ASP A 77 -0.33 -7.20 -9.12
C ASP A 77 -0.13 -6.27 -10.33
N GLY A 78 -1.08 -5.36 -10.60
CA GLY A 78 -0.92 -4.31 -11.61
C GLY A 78 0.26 -3.37 -11.33
N VAL A 79 0.44 -2.95 -10.07
CA VAL A 79 1.55 -2.07 -9.64
C VAL A 79 2.91 -2.74 -9.84
N LYS A 80 3.02 -4.08 -9.74
CA LYS A 80 4.29 -4.79 -10.01
C LYS A 80 4.81 -4.53 -11.43
N VAL A 81 3.93 -4.41 -12.42
CA VAL A 81 4.28 -4.12 -13.82
C VAL A 81 5.00 -2.77 -13.94
N ILE A 82 4.63 -1.80 -13.11
CA ILE A 82 5.22 -0.46 -13.02
C ILE A 82 6.07 -0.26 -11.75
N SER A 83 6.58 -1.35 -11.17
CA SER A 83 7.30 -1.30 -9.88
C SER A 83 8.52 -0.39 -9.91
N LYS A 84 9.29 -0.40 -11.00
CA LYS A 84 10.50 0.43 -11.16
C LYS A 84 10.20 1.93 -11.00
N PRO A 85 9.31 2.55 -11.80
CA PRO A 85 8.99 3.96 -11.61
C PRO A 85 8.31 4.27 -10.28
N VAL A 86 7.41 3.41 -9.81
CA VAL A 86 6.78 3.59 -8.50
C VAL A 86 7.82 3.61 -7.37
N SER A 87 8.84 2.75 -7.43
CA SER A 87 9.94 2.73 -6.48
C SER A 87 10.77 4.02 -6.52
N LYS A 88 11.08 4.55 -7.70
CA LYS A 88 11.79 5.82 -7.84
C LYS A 88 11.01 6.99 -7.22
N ILE A 89 9.71 7.08 -7.52
CA ILE A 89 8.84 8.11 -6.93
C ILE A 89 8.82 7.98 -5.39
N ARG A 90 8.72 6.75 -4.88
CA ARG A 90 8.76 6.47 -3.44
C ARG A 90 10.06 6.96 -2.80
N GLU A 91 11.21 6.71 -3.40
CA GLU A 91 12.49 7.19 -2.89
C GLU A 91 12.61 8.72 -2.96
N CYS A 92 12.11 9.37 -4.01
CA CYS A 92 12.05 10.84 -4.08
C CYS A 92 11.18 11.43 -2.95
N VAL A 93 10.00 10.85 -2.70
CA VAL A 93 9.10 11.28 -1.61
C VAL A 93 9.75 11.04 -0.25
N LYS A 94 10.40 9.89 -0.05
CA LYS A 94 11.15 9.58 1.16
C LYS A 94 12.29 10.56 1.40
N TYR A 95 13.03 10.94 0.36
CA TYR A 95 14.08 11.96 0.43
C TYR A 95 13.52 13.29 0.95
N ILE A 96 12.47 13.81 0.31
CA ILE A 96 11.84 15.09 0.68
C ILE A 96 11.39 15.09 2.13
N ARG A 97 10.79 13.98 2.58
CA ARG A 97 10.20 13.85 3.92
C ARG A 97 11.21 13.59 5.03
N ALA A 98 12.44 13.20 4.69
CA ALA A 98 13.46 12.79 5.66
C ALA A 98 13.94 13.93 6.58
N SER A 99 13.87 15.19 6.16
CA SER A 99 14.27 16.33 6.99
C SER A 99 13.50 17.60 6.66
N GLU A 100 13.45 18.54 7.61
CA GLU A 100 12.75 19.82 7.41
C GLU A 100 13.42 20.67 6.33
N SER A 101 14.76 20.69 6.28
CA SER A 101 15.51 21.37 5.22
C SER A 101 15.14 20.88 3.82
N ARG A 102 14.96 19.57 3.63
CA ARG A 102 14.55 19.00 2.33
C ARG A 102 13.11 19.35 1.96
N LYS A 103 12.21 19.41 2.94
CA LYS A 103 10.83 19.89 2.70
C LYS A 103 10.82 21.37 2.29
N LEU A 104 11.59 22.22 2.96
CA LEU A 104 11.73 23.63 2.62
C LEU A 104 12.30 23.81 1.21
N LYS A 105 13.37 23.08 0.87
CA LYS A 105 13.96 23.09 -0.48
C LYS A 105 12.95 22.66 -1.55
N PHE A 106 12.11 21.67 -1.26
CA PHE A 106 11.04 21.26 -2.17
C PHE A 106 9.93 22.31 -2.28
N ALA A 107 9.55 22.96 -1.18
CA ALA A 107 8.60 24.07 -1.18
C ALA A 107 9.10 25.27 -2.00
N GLU A 108 10.40 25.59 -1.93
CA GLU A 108 11.04 26.59 -2.80
C GLU A 108 10.90 26.20 -4.28
N CYS A 109 11.11 24.92 -4.61
CA CYS A 109 10.91 24.42 -5.98
C CYS A 109 9.46 24.58 -6.44
N ILE A 110 8.46 24.29 -5.59
CA ILE A 110 7.03 24.48 -5.88
C ILE A 110 6.74 25.95 -6.22
N VAL A 111 7.29 26.89 -5.44
CA VAL A 111 7.14 28.33 -5.67
C VAL A 111 7.81 28.75 -6.98
N GLN A 112 9.02 28.27 -7.27
CA GLN A 112 9.75 28.58 -8.51
C GLN A 112 8.98 28.15 -9.77
N VAL A 113 8.28 27.01 -9.72
CA VAL A 113 7.45 26.54 -10.84
C VAL A 113 6.00 27.06 -10.80
N SER A 114 5.70 28.00 -9.90
CA SER A 114 4.37 28.64 -9.75
C SER A 114 3.22 27.65 -9.55
N LEU A 115 3.46 26.54 -8.84
CA LEU A 115 2.42 25.56 -8.51
C LEU A 115 1.68 25.95 -7.21
N PRO A 116 0.35 25.77 -7.14
CA PRO A 116 -0.38 25.96 -5.90
C PRO A 116 0.05 24.93 -4.85
N CYS A 117 0.45 25.38 -3.66
CA CYS A 117 0.81 24.51 -2.54
C CYS A 117 -0.46 24.08 -1.78
N ASN A 118 -1.23 23.18 -2.36
CA ASN A 118 -2.54 22.75 -1.85
C ASN A 118 -2.51 21.40 -1.10
N LYS A 119 -1.47 20.58 -1.31
CA LYS A 119 -1.33 19.24 -0.74
C LYS A 119 0.09 18.91 -0.34
N ARG A 120 0.27 17.94 0.56
CA ARG A 120 1.60 17.40 0.91
C ARG A 120 1.93 16.21 0.02
N VAL A 121 3.20 15.92 -0.20
CA VAL A 121 3.62 14.64 -0.77
C VAL A 121 3.48 13.52 0.26
N HIS A 122 2.81 12.43 -0.14
CA HIS A 122 2.50 11.31 0.74
C HIS A 122 3.42 10.13 0.46
N GLN A 123 4.10 9.62 1.49
CA GLN A 123 4.79 8.34 1.37
C GLN A 123 3.75 7.23 1.44
N ASP A 124 3.82 6.28 0.52
CA ASP A 124 2.90 5.16 0.50
C ASP A 124 3.23 4.11 1.57
N VAL A 125 2.24 3.28 1.86
CA VAL A 125 2.40 2.00 2.54
C VAL A 125 2.31 0.94 1.45
N PRO A 126 3.42 0.28 1.06
CA PRO A 126 3.46 -0.58 -0.14
C PRO A 126 2.40 -1.67 -0.17
N THR A 127 1.91 -2.13 0.99
CA THR A 127 0.87 -3.16 1.11
C THR A 127 -0.56 -2.63 0.94
N ARG A 128 -0.77 -1.31 0.82
CA ARG A 128 -2.09 -0.66 0.73
C ARG A 128 -2.20 0.18 -0.54
N TRP A 129 -2.97 -0.32 -1.51
CA TRP A 129 -3.09 0.28 -2.83
C TRP A 129 -3.54 1.76 -2.81
N ASN A 130 -4.46 2.12 -1.90
CA ASN A 130 -4.99 3.47 -1.79
C ASN A 130 -3.89 4.48 -1.39
N SER A 131 -2.92 4.06 -0.58
CA SER A 131 -1.79 4.91 -0.21
C SER A 131 -0.80 5.11 -1.37
N THR A 132 -0.57 4.07 -2.17
CA THR A 132 0.23 4.17 -3.41
C THR A 132 -0.45 5.09 -4.41
N PHE A 133 -1.78 4.99 -4.56
CA PHE A 133 -2.57 5.91 -5.38
C PHE A 133 -2.36 7.38 -4.95
N VAL A 134 -2.53 7.70 -3.66
CA VAL A 134 -2.34 9.08 -3.16
C VAL A 134 -0.90 9.58 -3.37
N MET A 135 0.11 8.72 -3.20
CA MET A 135 1.50 9.08 -3.51
C MET A 135 1.67 9.45 -4.98
N LEU A 136 1.15 8.62 -5.89
CA LEU A 136 1.26 8.84 -7.33
C LEU A 136 0.46 10.07 -7.79
N ASP A 137 -0.75 10.27 -7.27
CA ASP A 137 -1.57 11.46 -7.53
C ASP A 137 -0.81 12.74 -7.14
N SER A 138 -0.24 12.78 -5.94
CA SER A 138 0.58 13.92 -5.50
C SER A 138 1.86 14.10 -6.32
N ALA A 139 2.47 13.02 -6.79
CA ALA A 139 3.66 13.08 -7.62
C ALA A 139 3.37 13.62 -9.03
N LEU A 140 2.20 13.31 -9.58
CA LEU A 140 1.72 13.86 -10.85
C LEU A 140 1.42 15.36 -10.71
N GLU A 141 0.73 15.76 -9.65
CA GLU A 141 0.41 17.16 -9.35
C GLU A 141 1.70 18.01 -9.21
N TYR A 142 2.72 17.48 -8.53
CA TYR A 142 3.99 18.17 -8.32
C TYR A 142 5.11 17.80 -9.31
N LYS A 143 4.78 17.24 -10.48
CA LYS A 143 5.77 16.77 -11.47
C LYS A 143 6.84 17.82 -11.80
N LEU A 144 6.45 19.08 -12.02
CA LEU A 144 7.39 20.17 -12.33
C LEU A 144 8.30 20.50 -11.14
N ALA A 145 7.77 20.47 -9.92
CA ALA A 145 8.57 20.70 -8.71
C ALA A 145 9.58 19.56 -8.46
N PHE A 146 9.21 18.30 -8.73
CA PHE A 146 10.15 17.18 -8.69
C PHE A 146 11.27 17.33 -9.72
N HIS A 147 10.94 17.76 -10.94
CA HIS A 147 11.94 18.06 -11.96
C HIS A 147 12.87 19.21 -11.53
N GLN A 148 12.31 20.30 -11.00
CA GLN A 148 13.09 21.41 -10.50
C GLN A 148 14.02 21.01 -9.35
N LEU A 149 13.52 20.19 -8.41
CA LEU A 149 14.34 19.65 -7.32
C LEU A 149 15.50 18.82 -7.87
N HIS A 150 15.28 18.00 -8.91
CA HIS A 150 16.35 17.25 -9.57
C HIS A 150 17.44 18.17 -10.15
N VAL A 151 17.05 19.21 -10.89
CA VAL A 151 17.99 20.20 -11.45
C VAL A 151 18.80 20.87 -10.34
N VAL A 152 18.14 21.33 -9.28
CA VAL A 152 18.81 21.98 -8.13
C VAL A 152 19.81 21.03 -7.49
N LEU A 153 19.46 19.76 -7.28
CA LEU A 153 20.33 18.77 -6.64
C LEU A 153 21.54 18.38 -7.51
N LEU A 154 21.40 18.41 -8.85
CA LEU A 154 22.53 18.26 -9.77
C LEU A 154 23.49 19.45 -9.67
N CYS A 155 22.96 20.67 -9.64
CA CYS A 155 23.77 21.89 -9.53
C CYS A 155 24.51 22.00 -8.20
N THR A 156 23.94 21.50 -7.09
CA THR A 156 24.57 21.62 -5.75
C THR A 156 25.48 20.44 -5.38
N ARG A 157 25.61 19.40 -6.22
CA ARG A 157 26.29 18.12 -5.92
C ARG A 157 25.76 17.38 -4.66
N ASP A 158 24.70 17.88 -4.03
CA ASP A 158 24.06 17.28 -2.85
C ASP A 158 23.50 15.88 -3.15
N TRP A 159 23.18 15.62 -4.43
CA TRP A 159 22.58 14.37 -4.85
C TRP A 159 23.54 13.19 -4.84
N LEU A 160 24.83 13.44 -5.10
CA LEU A 160 25.85 12.40 -5.09
C LEU A 160 26.05 11.86 -3.67
N TYR A 161 26.12 12.73 -2.66
CA TYR A 161 26.38 12.32 -1.28
C TYR A 161 25.18 11.70 -0.55
N GLY A 162 23.95 11.97 -0.99
CA GLY A 162 22.74 11.43 -0.37
C GLY A 162 22.36 10.01 -0.82
N VAL A 163 22.90 9.55 -1.96
CA VAL A 163 22.58 8.26 -2.59
C VAL A 163 23.75 7.28 -2.52
N THR A 164 24.99 7.75 -2.40
CA THR A 164 26.21 6.90 -2.29
C THR A 164 26.34 6.12 -0.98
N ALA A 165 25.36 6.16 -0.08
CA ALA A 165 25.33 5.29 1.09
C ALA A 165 24.81 3.87 0.80
N SER A 166 24.41 3.58 -0.45
CA SER A 166 24.17 2.22 -0.94
C SER A 166 25.03 1.98 -2.17
N GLU A 167 26.04 1.11 -2.01
CA GLU A 167 26.98 0.68 -3.04
C GLU A 167 26.25 -0.05 -4.18
N ASP A 168 26.39 0.43 -5.42
CA ASP A 168 26.73 -0.38 -6.60
C ASP A 168 26.82 0.51 -7.87
N GLY A 169 27.89 0.35 -8.64
CA GLY A 169 28.31 1.20 -9.77
C GLY A 169 27.39 1.20 -11.01
N GLU A 170 26.24 0.52 -10.95
CA GLU A 170 25.23 0.44 -12.02
C GLU A 170 24.19 1.58 -11.95
N ASP A 171 24.21 2.37 -10.86
CA ASP A 171 23.18 3.37 -10.53
C ASP A 171 23.32 4.73 -11.26
N LYS A 172 24.43 4.99 -11.94
CA LYS A 172 24.66 6.28 -12.63
C LYS A 172 23.71 6.51 -13.81
N GLU A 173 23.21 5.45 -14.43
CA GLU A 173 22.26 5.51 -15.56
C GLU A 173 20.79 5.38 -15.09
N ARG A 174 20.56 4.99 -13.83
CA ARG A 174 19.23 4.61 -13.32
C ARG A 174 18.30 5.76 -12.95
N LEU A 175 18.74 7.02 -12.92
CA LEU A 175 17.92 8.12 -12.39
C LEU A 175 17.73 9.33 -13.31
N SER A 176 18.04 9.15 -14.60
CA SER A 176 17.44 9.96 -15.68
C SER A 176 15.93 9.71 -15.70
N ILE A 177 15.17 10.40 -14.84
CA ILE A 177 13.71 10.41 -14.91
C ILE A 177 13.33 11.47 -15.92
N ASP A 178 13.21 11.05 -17.18
CA ASP A 178 12.34 11.77 -18.08
C ASP A 178 10.89 11.46 -17.66
N PHE A 179 10.26 12.40 -16.95
CA PHE A 179 8.87 12.29 -16.51
C PHE A 179 7.90 12.34 -17.69
N ALA A 180 8.32 12.73 -18.90
CA ALA A 180 7.44 12.77 -20.07
C ALA A 180 7.09 11.36 -20.60
N PRO A 181 8.06 10.45 -20.87
CA PRO A 181 7.78 9.06 -21.25
C PRO A 181 7.04 8.26 -20.19
N LEU A 182 7.28 8.56 -18.91
CA LEU A 182 6.69 7.84 -17.79
C LEU A 182 5.19 8.11 -17.65
N VAL A 183 4.80 9.37 -17.77
CA VAL A 183 3.39 9.78 -17.76
C VAL A 183 2.71 9.31 -19.04
N ALA A 184 3.36 9.42 -20.21
CA ALA A 184 2.82 8.91 -21.46
C ALA A 184 2.51 7.40 -21.42
N LYS A 185 3.35 6.58 -20.75
CA LYS A 185 3.07 5.15 -20.54
C LYS A 185 1.90 4.87 -19.58
N LEU A 186 1.69 5.73 -18.59
CA LEU A 186 0.59 5.59 -17.63
C LEU A 186 -0.74 6.09 -18.20
N THR A 187 -0.72 7.10 -19.07
CA THR A 187 -1.92 7.66 -19.72
C THR A 187 -2.30 6.95 -21.03
N ASN A 188 -1.37 6.25 -21.69
CA ASN A 188 -1.64 5.48 -22.92
C ASN A 188 -1.97 4.00 -22.67
N LEU A 189 -2.11 3.56 -21.42
CA LEU A 189 -2.80 2.31 -21.12
C LEU A 189 -4.29 2.54 -21.39
N HIS A 190 -4.74 2.23 -22.61
CA HIS A 190 -6.16 2.06 -22.90
C HIS A 190 -6.65 0.89 -22.02
N ILE A 191 -7.41 1.22 -20.98
CA ILE A 191 -8.29 0.29 -20.27
C ILE A 191 -9.46 -0.04 -21.21
#